data_AF-A0A3T7B194-F1
#
_entry.id   AF-A0A3T7B194-F1
#
_cell.length_a   1.000
_cell.length_b   1.000
_cell.length_c   1.000
_cell.angle_alpha   90.00
_cell.angle_beta   90.00
_cell.angle_gamma   90.00
#
_symmetry.space_group_name_H-M   'P 1'
#
loop_
_entity.id
_entity.type
_entity.pdbx_description
1 polymer ?
#
loop_
_entity_poly.entity_id
_entity_poly.type
_entity_poly.pdbx_seq_one_letter_code
_entity_poly.pdbx_strand_id
1 'polypeptide(L)'
;MLNERQLTLVELLEQQRWSLSELARHTGVSSRTILRDIDYLNFTLSGKARIQPGGNAGYQLDIVDRRRFFQLLQRHDNDDRLLAFLLLQAFSTRAQLASALNLPETWVTDRLPRLKQRYERAFCMASRPGVGHFIDEPEEKRIILLANLLKKDPLLIPLPGITRTVIEQLQQACEEVDDFPLVPGEYLASLTLAVYALRNQLTTAWPECRHTSLKKAVAQGGIDMGENAFGTLIGLLETQQQQAMTLSADAVCSLLQRVPGAASLNIIDTQLIDNITGHLLRCVSAPIWLPEHRQSSMNNLKSAWPAAFDMSLCFIAQLREQVEIPLFDSDLIGLYFACALERHQNERRPIVLLSDQNAIATINQQAIERDVLNCRVMIARTPGEVKAISQEIVPVLIINNSHYLLDEGQKNVLSFRNIITASATEQIKNFLATAFIRQQPERFFSKAGSFHYPNIPGEDWNTITRQICDRLVSQAHITEDDALRICARENEGENLIINHLAIPHCWSERESRFRGFFITLAHPVQVNNEPVDRVLLACAAAAARHELKIFSYLASVICRHPADTVRRLDGYEAFIALLNQ
;
A
#
# COMPACT_ATOMS: atom_id res chain seq x y z
N MET A 1 6.08 20.46 13.91
CA MET A 1 6.40 19.13 13.34
C MET A 1 5.86 18.07 14.28
N LEU A 2 5.20 17.05 13.73
CA LEU A 2 4.76 15.90 14.50
C LEU A 2 5.97 15.03 14.85
N ASN A 3 6.02 14.52 16.08
CA ASN A 3 7.02 13.51 16.43
C ASN A 3 6.55 12.10 16.03
N GLU A 4 7.44 11.10 16.08
CA GLU A 4 7.11 9.72 15.70
C GLU A 4 5.90 9.17 16.46
N ARG A 5 5.80 9.43 17.77
CA ARG A 5 4.66 8.97 18.58
C ARG A 5 3.33 9.56 18.10
N GLN A 6 3.32 10.85 17.75
CA GLN A 6 2.14 11.54 17.23
C GLN A 6 1.77 11.03 15.83
N LEU A 7 2.75 10.68 15.00
CA LEU A 7 2.52 10.01 13.72
C LEU A 7 1.89 8.63 13.94
N THR A 8 2.46 7.80 14.82
CA THR A 8 1.89 6.49 15.18
C THR A 8 0.45 6.59 15.68
N LEU A 9 0.12 7.62 16.48
CA LEU A 9 -1.25 7.84 16.93
C LEU A 9 -2.21 8.13 15.78
N VAL A 10 -1.79 8.96 14.81
CA VAL A 10 -2.59 9.25 13.62
C VAL A 10 -2.78 7.99 12.78
N GLU A 11 -1.74 7.18 12.61
CA GLU A 11 -1.81 5.93 11.85
C GLU A 11 -2.78 4.92 12.47
N LEU A 12 -2.71 4.70 13.79
CA LEU A 12 -3.63 3.82 14.51
C LEU A 12 -5.08 4.28 14.33
N LEU A 13 -5.34 5.57 14.51
CA LEU A 13 -6.69 6.15 14.44
C LEU A 13 -7.25 6.26 13.01
N GLU A 14 -6.39 6.22 11.98
CA GLU A 14 -6.82 6.14 10.59
C GLU A 14 -7.35 4.74 10.24
N GLN A 15 -6.84 3.69 10.90
CA GLN A 15 -7.24 2.31 10.63
C GLN A 15 -8.56 1.94 11.31
N GLN A 16 -8.73 2.31 12.57
CA GLN A 16 -9.93 1.99 13.35
C GLN A 16 -10.10 2.89 14.58
N ARG A 17 -11.21 2.69 15.30
CA ARG A 17 -11.44 3.35 16.59
C ARG A 17 -10.63 2.66 17.67
N TRP A 18 -10.03 3.46 18.56
CA TRP A 18 -9.22 2.96 19.67
C TRP A 18 -9.60 3.63 20.98
N SER A 19 -9.64 2.87 22.07
CA SER A 19 -9.77 3.46 23.42
C SER A 19 -8.48 4.15 23.86
N LEU A 20 -8.58 5.08 24.82
CA LEU A 20 -7.41 5.74 25.40
C LEU A 20 -6.39 4.76 26.01
N SER A 21 -6.88 3.71 26.67
CA SER A 21 -6.04 2.67 27.27
C SER A 21 -5.28 1.88 26.21
N GLU A 22 -5.91 1.59 25.07
CA GLU A 22 -5.25 0.88 23.97
C GLU A 22 -4.20 1.76 23.30
N LEU A 23 -4.54 3.02 23.01
CA LEU A 23 -3.57 3.99 22.45
C LEU A 23 -2.36 4.17 23.37
N ALA A 24 -2.59 4.29 24.69
CA ALA A 24 -1.55 4.38 25.70
C ALA A 24 -0.63 3.15 25.69
N ARG A 25 -1.22 1.95 25.61
CA ARG A 25 -0.46 0.69 25.54
C ARG A 25 0.36 0.58 24.25
N HIS A 26 -0.23 0.90 23.10
CA HIS A 26 0.45 0.80 21.79
C HIS A 26 1.62 1.77 21.65
N THR A 27 1.55 2.93 22.31
CA THR A 27 2.60 3.97 22.23
C THR A 27 3.56 3.96 23.42
N GLY A 28 3.36 3.08 24.41
CA GLY A 28 4.21 2.96 25.59
C GLY A 28 4.16 4.17 26.54
N VAL A 29 3.10 4.98 26.50
CA VAL A 29 2.95 6.17 27.36
C VAL A 29 1.62 6.19 28.12
N SER A 30 1.47 7.09 29.10
CA SER A 30 0.23 7.22 29.88
C SER A 30 -0.94 7.78 29.05
N SER A 31 -2.19 7.45 29.43
CA SER A 31 -3.39 8.03 28.80
C SER A 31 -3.44 9.57 28.88
N ARG A 32 -2.82 10.17 29.91
CA ARG A 32 -2.69 11.63 30.02
C ARG A 32 -1.77 12.21 28.95
N THR A 33 -0.70 11.49 28.60
CA THR A 33 0.20 11.86 27.51
C THR A 33 -0.53 11.77 26.17
N ILE A 34 -1.33 10.71 25.96
CA ILE A 34 -2.17 10.56 24.76
C ILE A 34 -3.13 11.73 24.59
N LEU A 35 -3.83 12.14 25.64
CA LEU A 35 -4.74 13.29 25.56
C LEU A 35 -4.02 14.58 25.14
N ARG A 36 -2.81 14.83 25.68
CA ARG A 36 -1.98 15.98 25.27
C ARG A 36 -1.54 15.89 23.81
N ASP A 37 -1.15 14.70 23.36
CA ASP A 37 -0.79 14.48 21.96
C ASP A 37 -2.01 14.68 21.04
N ILE A 38 -3.21 14.23 21.45
CA ILE A 38 -4.47 14.47 20.73
C ILE A 38 -4.79 15.97 20.64
N ASP A 39 -4.62 16.73 21.73
CA ASP A 39 -4.84 18.18 21.72
C ASP A 39 -3.88 18.88 20.74
N TYR A 40 -2.59 18.51 20.78
CA TYR A 40 -1.58 19.04 19.86
C TYR A 40 -1.86 18.65 18.39
N LEU A 41 -2.29 17.42 18.16
CA LEU A 41 -2.68 16.93 16.84
C LEU A 41 -3.90 17.69 16.32
N ASN A 42 -4.95 17.88 17.12
CA ASN A 42 -6.12 18.65 16.74
C ASN A 42 -5.80 20.11 16.41
N PHE A 43 -4.86 20.72 17.14
CA PHE A 43 -4.34 22.04 16.80
C PHE A 43 -3.61 22.03 15.45
N THR A 44 -2.68 21.08 15.26
CA THR A 44 -1.83 21.01 14.05
C THR A 44 -2.63 20.64 12.80
N LEU A 45 -3.60 19.74 12.94
CA LEU A 45 -4.48 19.24 11.88
C LEU A 45 -5.67 20.16 11.61
N SER A 46 -5.78 21.28 12.32
CA SER A 46 -6.91 22.20 12.22
C SER A 46 -7.26 22.54 10.76
N GLY A 47 -8.56 22.45 10.46
CA GLY A 47 -9.14 22.62 9.13
C GLY A 47 -8.88 21.47 8.13
N LYS A 48 -8.20 20.39 8.54
CA LYS A 48 -7.84 19.25 7.68
C LYS A 48 -8.36 17.92 8.23
N ALA A 49 -8.15 17.67 9.52
CA ALA A 49 -8.67 16.51 10.23
C ALA A 49 -8.85 16.80 11.72
N ARG A 50 -9.65 15.97 12.41
CA ARG A 50 -9.91 16.10 13.84
C ARG A 50 -10.04 14.73 14.50
N ILE A 51 -9.35 14.55 15.60
CA ILE A 51 -9.51 13.41 16.50
C ILE A 51 -10.60 13.75 17.53
N GLN A 52 -11.65 12.94 17.55
CA GLN A 52 -12.80 13.15 18.43
C GLN A 52 -13.22 11.85 19.14
N PRO A 53 -13.80 11.95 20.35
CA PRO A 53 -14.41 10.79 20.99
C PRO A 53 -15.63 10.33 20.18
N GLY A 54 -15.60 9.08 19.73
CA GLY A 54 -16.66 8.41 18.98
C GLY A 54 -17.43 7.42 19.86
N GLY A 55 -18.62 7.82 20.32
CA GLY A 55 -19.61 6.93 20.94
C GLY A 55 -19.05 5.97 22.01
N ASN A 56 -19.56 4.75 22.08
CA ASN A 56 -19.17 3.75 23.08
C ASN A 56 -17.67 3.37 22.96
N ALA A 57 -16.84 4.16 23.65
CA ALA A 57 -15.48 3.92 24.13
C ALA A 57 -14.28 4.01 23.17
N GLY A 58 -14.35 4.71 22.04
CA GLY A 58 -13.19 4.89 21.16
C GLY A 58 -12.97 6.33 20.67
N TYR A 59 -11.73 6.73 20.46
CA TYR A 59 -11.38 7.91 19.66
C TYR A 59 -11.37 7.54 18.18
N GLN A 60 -11.76 8.48 17.34
CA GLN A 60 -11.75 8.34 15.88
C GLN A 60 -11.12 9.57 15.22
N LEU A 61 -10.41 9.34 14.12
CA LEU A 61 -9.93 10.40 13.25
C LEU A 61 -10.99 10.70 12.17
N ASP A 62 -11.41 11.95 12.10
CA ASP A 62 -12.33 12.48 11.08
C ASP A 62 -11.55 13.37 10.12
N ILE A 63 -11.46 13.00 8.84
CA ILE A 63 -10.65 13.69 7.83
C ILE A 63 -11.58 14.55 6.99
N VAL A 64 -11.44 15.87 7.10
CA VAL A 64 -12.26 16.88 6.41
C VAL A 64 -11.70 17.19 5.03
N ASP A 65 -10.38 17.42 4.93
CA ASP A 65 -9.67 17.66 3.68
C ASP A 65 -8.53 16.65 3.55
N ARG A 66 -8.81 15.58 2.80
CA ARG A 66 -7.90 14.46 2.64
C ARG A 66 -6.60 14.87 1.97
N ARG A 67 -6.65 15.72 0.93
CA ARG A 67 -5.48 16.17 0.19
C ARG A 67 -4.53 16.97 1.09
N ARG A 68 -5.05 17.95 1.84
CA ARG A 68 -4.21 18.77 2.73
C ARG A 68 -3.75 18.01 3.96
N PHE A 69 -4.56 17.09 4.46
CA PHE A 69 -4.17 16.18 5.55
C PHE A 69 -2.94 15.36 5.15
N PHE A 70 -2.97 14.73 3.98
CA PHE A 70 -1.84 13.98 3.43
C PHE A 70 -0.59 14.84 3.27
N GLN A 71 -0.72 16.00 2.64
CA GLN A 71 0.40 16.94 2.45
C GLN A 71 1.07 17.33 3.77
N LEU A 72 0.31 17.51 4.85
CA LEU A 72 0.86 17.87 6.15
C LEU A 72 1.65 16.72 6.78
N LEU A 73 1.15 15.50 6.70
CA LEU A 73 1.82 14.32 7.28
C LEU A 73 3.11 13.95 6.53
N GLN A 74 3.18 14.25 5.23
CA GLN A 74 4.32 13.92 4.37
C GLN A 74 5.47 14.92 4.48
N ARG A 75 5.28 16.05 5.16
CA ARG A 75 6.29 17.09 5.30
C ARG A 75 7.43 16.63 6.19
N HIS A 76 8.56 16.30 5.57
CA HIS A 76 9.84 16.23 6.25
C HIS A 76 10.61 17.52 5.99
N ASP A 77 10.07 18.67 6.44
CA ASP A 77 10.54 20.00 6.02
C ASP A 77 12.07 20.16 6.05
N ASN A 78 12.75 19.58 7.03
CA ASN A 78 14.22 19.65 7.13
C ASN A 78 14.96 18.67 6.20
N ASP A 79 14.44 17.47 5.96
CA ASP A 79 15.04 16.52 5.02
C ASP A 79 14.85 16.98 3.58
N ASP A 80 13.64 17.41 3.24
CA ASP A 80 13.29 17.90 1.92
C ASP A 80 14.10 19.17 1.60
N ARG A 81 14.27 20.09 2.56
CA ARG A 81 15.17 21.24 2.41
C ARG A 81 16.64 20.84 2.28
N LEU A 82 17.11 19.87 3.07
CA LEU A 82 18.48 19.37 2.99
C LEU A 82 18.76 18.81 1.57
N LEU A 83 17.83 18.02 1.03
CA LEU A 83 17.90 17.51 -0.35
C LEU A 83 17.85 18.65 -1.38
N ALA A 84 16.94 19.61 -1.22
CA ALA A 84 16.86 20.75 -2.13
C ALA A 84 18.17 21.53 -2.19
N PHE A 85 18.82 21.78 -1.04
CA PHE A 85 20.13 22.45 -1.03
C PHE A 85 21.24 21.63 -1.70
N LEU A 86 21.24 20.30 -1.52
CA LEU A 86 22.17 19.41 -2.21
C LEU A 86 21.92 19.35 -3.73
N LEU A 87 20.68 19.54 -4.18
CA LEU A 87 20.35 19.58 -5.61
C LEU A 87 20.72 20.91 -6.26
N LEU A 88 20.59 22.01 -5.52
CA LEU A 88 20.89 23.37 -5.98
C LEU A 88 22.38 23.72 -6.02
N GLN A 89 23.24 22.91 -5.42
CA GLN A 89 24.67 23.18 -5.36
C GLN A 89 25.44 21.99 -5.90
N ALA A 90 26.52 22.24 -6.66
CA ALA A 90 27.38 21.16 -7.13
C ALA A 90 28.04 20.40 -5.96
N PHE A 91 28.39 21.10 -4.89
CA PHE A 91 28.93 20.53 -3.65
C PHE A 91 28.56 21.41 -2.46
N SER A 92 28.25 20.78 -1.32
CA SER A 92 27.91 21.49 -0.08
C SER A 92 28.62 20.86 1.13
N THR A 93 29.37 21.68 1.86
CA THR A 93 29.95 21.28 3.16
C THR A 93 28.87 21.18 4.24
N ARG A 94 29.14 20.42 5.32
CA ARG A 94 28.21 20.29 6.44
C ARG A 94 27.89 21.65 7.08
N ALA A 95 28.90 22.52 7.21
CA ALA A 95 28.73 23.88 7.71
C ALA A 95 27.80 24.73 6.83
N GLN A 96 27.92 24.64 5.50
CA GLN A 96 27.04 25.35 4.57
C GLN A 96 25.59 24.85 4.67
N LEU A 97 25.39 23.52 4.71
CA LEU A 97 24.06 22.93 4.87
C LEU A 97 23.43 23.31 6.21
N ALA A 98 24.20 23.27 7.29
CA ALA A 98 23.77 23.68 8.63
C ALA A 98 23.33 25.15 8.65
N SER A 99 24.15 26.03 8.07
CA SER A 99 23.84 27.45 7.94
C SER A 99 22.58 27.70 7.10
N ALA A 100 22.44 27.01 5.97
CA ALA A 100 21.29 27.19 5.07
C ALA A 100 19.97 26.70 5.68
N LEU A 101 20.02 25.65 6.51
CA LEU A 101 18.88 25.10 7.22
C LEU A 101 18.58 25.83 8.54
N ASN A 102 19.49 26.69 9.02
CA ASN A 102 19.47 27.25 10.36
C ASN A 102 19.41 26.17 11.45
N LEU A 103 20.24 25.14 11.31
CA LEU A 103 20.34 23.98 12.21
C LEU A 103 21.79 23.74 12.65
N PRO A 104 22.03 23.07 13.80
CA PRO A 104 23.38 22.69 14.22
C PRO A 104 24.06 21.72 13.22
N GLU A 105 25.38 21.84 13.05
CA GLU A 105 26.15 20.93 12.17
C GLU A 105 26.10 19.46 12.62
N THR A 106 25.92 19.22 13.93
CA THR A 106 25.70 17.88 14.48
C THR A 106 24.43 17.23 13.91
N TRP A 107 23.35 18.00 13.75
CA TRP A 107 22.11 17.51 13.13
C TRP A 107 22.36 17.05 11.69
N VAL A 108 23.10 17.84 10.90
CA VAL A 108 23.44 17.49 9.50
C VAL A 108 24.32 16.24 9.46
N THR A 109 25.27 16.13 10.40
CA THR A 109 26.16 14.96 10.52
C THR A 109 25.37 13.68 10.78
N ASP A 110 24.39 13.73 11.67
CA ASP A 110 23.55 12.58 12.00
C ASP A 110 22.51 12.28 10.90
N ARG A 111 22.06 13.30 10.16
CA ARG A 111 20.98 13.15 9.18
C ARG A 111 21.45 12.66 7.81
N LEU A 112 22.61 13.10 7.33
CA LEU A 112 23.12 12.71 6.01
C LEU A 112 23.19 11.19 5.78
N PRO A 113 23.70 10.36 6.72
CA PRO A 113 23.70 8.90 6.56
C PRO A 113 22.30 8.31 6.46
N ARG A 114 21.34 8.81 7.25
CA ARG A 114 19.94 8.37 7.23
C ARG A 114 19.26 8.71 5.91
N LEU A 115 19.53 9.91 5.40
CA LEU A 115 19.01 10.37 4.11
C LEU A 115 19.57 9.53 2.96
N LYS A 116 20.87 9.25 3.00
CA LYS A 116 21.54 8.37 2.03
C LYS A 116 20.91 6.96 2.03
N GLN A 117 20.75 6.36 3.21
CA GLN A 117 20.11 5.05 3.35
C GLN A 117 18.65 5.07 2.85
N ARG A 118 17.90 6.13 3.16
CA ARG A 118 16.49 6.26 2.77
C ARG A 118 16.30 6.27 1.26
N TYR A 119 17.20 6.91 0.51
CA TYR A 119 17.05 7.13 -0.93
C TYR A 119 18.04 6.33 -1.79
N GLU A 120 18.75 5.36 -1.22
CA GLU A 120 19.80 4.60 -1.93
C GLU A 120 19.30 3.86 -3.18
N ARG A 121 18.02 3.47 -3.20
CA ARG A 121 17.38 2.84 -4.37
C ARG A 121 16.99 3.84 -5.46
N ALA A 122 16.84 5.12 -5.12
CA ALA A 122 16.38 6.16 -6.03
C ALA A 122 17.54 6.96 -6.65
N PHE A 123 18.51 7.37 -5.84
CA PHE A 123 19.67 8.13 -6.32
C PHE A 123 20.91 8.01 -5.43
N CYS A 124 22.08 8.29 -6.02
CA CYS A 124 23.36 8.25 -5.33
C CYS A 124 23.67 9.56 -4.60
N MET A 125 23.96 9.46 -3.29
CA MET A 125 24.54 10.54 -2.50
C MET A 125 26.02 10.23 -2.20
N ALA A 126 26.89 11.16 -2.59
CA ALA A 126 28.32 11.03 -2.48
C ALA A 126 28.96 12.19 -1.69
N SER A 127 30.20 11.97 -1.27
CA SER A 127 30.98 12.95 -0.53
C SER A 127 32.41 12.95 -1.05
N ARG A 128 33.01 14.13 -1.20
CA ARG A 128 34.41 14.30 -1.57
C ARG A 128 35.16 15.00 -0.45
N PRO A 129 36.27 14.42 0.08
CA PRO A 129 37.07 15.04 1.11
C PRO A 129 37.51 16.46 0.71
N GLY A 130 37.33 17.42 1.61
CA GLY A 130 37.69 18.82 1.39
C GLY A 130 36.76 19.63 0.48
N VAL A 131 35.76 19.00 -0.15
CA VAL A 131 34.83 19.69 -1.08
C VAL A 131 33.40 19.69 -0.53
N GLY A 132 32.92 18.54 -0.03
CA GLY A 132 31.58 18.44 0.56
C GLY A 132 30.76 17.26 0.03
N HIS A 133 29.45 17.34 0.25
CA HIS A 133 28.44 16.35 -0.13
C HIS A 133 27.71 16.81 -1.39
N PHE A 134 27.28 15.86 -2.22
CA PHE A 134 26.58 16.14 -3.47
C PHE A 134 25.70 14.95 -3.89
N ILE A 135 24.79 15.21 -4.83
CA ILE A 135 23.98 14.18 -5.49
C ILE A 135 24.68 13.82 -6.79
N ASP A 136 25.12 12.57 -6.88
CA ASP A 136 25.92 12.02 -7.98
C ASP A 136 24.99 11.43 -9.03
N GLU A 137 24.29 12.32 -9.73
CA GLU A 137 23.29 11.96 -10.74
C GLU A 137 23.36 12.91 -11.95
N PRO A 138 22.92 12.46 -13.14
CA PRO A 138 22.80 13.29 -14.34
C PRO A 138 21.96 14.55 -14.13
N GLU A 139 22.18 15.57 -14.96
CA GLU A 139 21.49 16.86 -14.88
C GLU A 139 19.97 16.69 -14.96
N GLU A 140 19.49 15.89 -15.91
CA GLU A 140 18.08 15.57 -16.10
C GLU A 140 17.48 14.97 -14.82
N LYS A 141 18.24 14.07 -14.20
CA LYS A 141 17.79 13.38 -13.00
C LYS A 141 17.71 14.34 -11.80
N ARG A 142 18.69 15.21 -11.64
CA ARG A 142 18.68 16.25 -10.59
C ARG A 142 17.50 17.20 -10.74
N ILE A 143 17.16 17.60 -11.97
CA ILE A 143 16.00 18.46 -12.24
C ILE A 143 14.70 17.78 -11.80
N ILE A 144 14.49 16.52 -12.17
CA ILE A 144 13.27 15.77 -11.80
C ILE A 144 13.19 15.56 -10.27
N LEU A 145 14.31 15.24 -9.60
CA LEU A 145 14.35 15.15 -8.14
C LEU A 145 13.93 16.47 -7.48
N LEU A 146 14.42 17.60 -7.98
CA LEU A 146 14.04 18.91 -7.47
C LEU A 146 12.57 19.24 -7.76
N ALA A 147 12.08 18.87 -8.95
CA ALA A 147 10.67 19.02 -9.30
C ALA A 147 9.75 18.22 -8.37
N ASN A 148 10.13 16.99 -8.03
CA ASN A 148 9.40 16.16 -7.07
C ASN A 148 9.31 16.81 -5.68
N LEU A 149 10.37 17.48 -5.22
CA LEU A 149 10.36 18.25 -3.95
C LEU A 149 9.45 19.48 -4.05
N LEU A 150 9.59 20.27 -5.13
CA LEU A 150 8.82 21.49 -5.34
C LEU A 150 7.34 21.21 -5.63
N LYS A 151 7.00 20.02 -6.12
CA LYS A 151 5.61 19.57 -6.22
C LYS A 151 4.96 19.39 -4.85
N LYS A 152 5.72 18.92 -3.84
CA LYS A 152 5.25 18.75 -2.46
C LYS A 152 5.10 20.10 -1.76
N ASP A 153 6.10 20.97 -1.92
CA ASP A 153 6.06 22.34 -1.44
C ASP A 153 6.77 23.28 -2.43
N PRO A 154 6.02 24.05 -3.25
CA PRO A 154 6.61 25.00 -4.20
C PRO A 154 7.43 26.12 -3.53
N LEU A 155 7.24 26.34 -2.23
CA LEU A 155 7.95 27.33 -1.42
C LEU A 155 8.97 26.67 -0.46
N LEU A 156 9.35 25.41 -0.71
CA LEU A 156 10.31 24.66 0.10
C LEU A 156 11.62 25.45 0.33
N ILE A 157 12.07 26.11 -0.74
CA ILE A 157 13.25 26.96 -0.82
C ILE A 157 12.88 28.32 -1.42
N PRO A 158 13.48 29.44 -0.97
CA PRO A 158 13.22 30.74 -1.56
C PRO A 158 13.86 30.82 -2.95
N LEU A 159 13.04 31.04 -3.97
CA LEU A 159 13.48 31.28 -5.34
C LEU A 159 13.31 32.78 -5.69
N PRO A 160 14.28 33.43 -6.36
CA PRO A 160 14.18 34.83 -6.72
C PRO A 160 12.91 35.14 -7.53
N GLY A 161 12.13 36.14 -7.11
CA GLY A 161 10.91 36.56 -7.82
C GLY A 161 9.72 35.59 -7.69
N ILE A 162 9.90 34.41 -7.10
CA ILE A 162 8.82 33.43 -6.94
C ILE A 162 8.06 33.72 -5.65
N THR A 163 6.80 34.12 -5.81
CA THR A 163 5.85 34.35 -4.72
C THR A 163 4.72 33.33 -4.78
N ARG A 164 3.90 33.28 -3.72
CA ARG A 164 2.72 32.42 -3.70
C ARG A 164 1.76 32.73 -4.87
N THR A 165 1.58 33.99 -5.22
CA THR A 165 0.75 34.43 -6.34
C THR A 165 1.30 33.94 -7.68
N VAL A 166 2.63 34.02 -7.87
CA VAL A 166 3.32 33.49 -9.06
C VAL A 166 3.10 31.98 -9.19
N ILE A 167 3.19 31.23 -8.09
CA ILE A 167 2.94 29.79 -8.08
C ILE A 167 1.50 29.47 -8.46
N GLU A 168 0.53 30.18 -7.87
CA GLU A 168 -0.90 29.97 -8.16
C GLU A 168 -1.22 30.27 -9.64
N GLN A 169 -0.65 31.36 -10.19
CA GLN A 169 -0.80 31.71 -11.61
C GLN A 169 -0.14 30.69 -12.53
N LEU A 170 1.07 30.23 -12.20
CA LEU A 170 1.77 29.21 -12.97
C LEU A 170 1.00 27.89 -13.00
N GLN A 171 0.50 27.44 -11.84
CA GLN A 171 -0.27 26.20 -11.75
C GLN A 171 -1.52 26.27 -12.63
N GLN A 172 -2.27 27.37 -12.56
CA GLN A 172 -3.44 27.58 -13.41
C GLN A 172 -3.07 27.59 -14.91
N ALA A 173 -2.00 28.30 -15.29
CA ALA A 173 -1.57 28.37 -16.68
C ALA A 173 -1.07 27.00 -17.21
N CYS A 174 -0.40 26.21 -16.37
CA CYS A 174 0.06 24.86 -16.72
C CYS A 174 -1.08 23.85 -16.85
N GLU A 175 -2.22 24.05 -16.18
CA GLU A 175 -3.42 23.20 -16.36
C GLU A 175 -4.06 23.36 -17.75
N GLU A 176 -3.84 24.50 -18.43
CA GLU A 176 -4.36 24.79 -19.76
C GLU A 176 -3.44 24.32 -20.91
N VAL A 177 -2.32 23.66 -20.60
CA VAL A 177 -1.35 23.19 -21.61
C VAL A 177 -1.71 21.78 -22.10
N ASP A 178 -2.13 21.68 -23.37
CA ASP A 178 -2.56 20.41 -23.98
C ASP A 178 -1.43 19.62 -24.67
N ASP A 179 -0.25 20.21 -24.87
CA ASP A 179 0.88 19.59 -25.60
C ASP A 179 1.37 18.29 -24.95
N PHE A 180 1.16 18.15 -23.63
CA PHE A 180 1.64 17.04 -22.81
C PHE A 180 0.49 16.39 -22.01
N PRO A 181 -0.44 15.66 -22.65
CA PRO A 181 -1.71 15.23 -22.03
C PRO A 181 -1.54 14.21 -20.88
N LEU A 182 -0.39 13.55 -20.80
CA LEU A 182 -0.07 12.61 -19.71
C LEU A 182 0.65 13.27 -18.53
N VAL A 183 0.99 14.57 -18.64
CA VAL A 183 1.72 15.33 -17.63
C VAL A 183 0.74 16.23 -16.88
N PRO A 184 0.50 16.01 -15.58
CA PRO A 184 -0.38 16.87 -14.81
C PRO A 184 0.16 18.31 -14.73
N GLY A 185 -0.72 19.32 -14.80
CA GLY A 185 -0.33 20.74 -14.73
C GLY A 185 0.50 21.09 -13.49
N GLU A 186 0.19 20.50 -12.33
CA GLU A 186 0.97 20.67 -11.10
C GLU A 186 2.42 20.14 -11.23
N TYR A 187 2.61 19.02 -11.94
CA TYR A 187 3.93 18.48 -12.21
C TYR A 187 4.70 19.38 -13.17
N LEU A 188 4.04 19.84 -14.24
CA LEU A 188 4.60 20.78 -15.21
C LEU A 188 5.05 22.09 -14.54
N ALA A 189 4.24 22.65 -13.63
CA ALA A 189 4.60 23.80 -12.83
C ALA A 189 5.82 23.53 -11.94
N SER A 190 5.86 22.37 -11.27
CA SER A 190 7.01 22.00 -10.41
C SER A 190 8.31 21.79 -11.21
N LEU A 191 8.22 21.23 -12.42
CA LEU A 191 9.35 21.04 -13.32
C LEU A 191 9.87 22.38 -13.84
N THR A 192 8.95 23.29 -14.18
CA THR A 192 9.26 24.68 -14.55
C THR A 192 10.03 25.38 -13.42
N LEU A 193 9.57 25.24 -12.17
CA LEU A 193 10.26 25.83 -11.01
C LEU A 193 11.63 25.20 -10.77
N ALA A 194 11.79 23.89 -10.96
CA ALA A 194 13.08 23.20 -10.81
C ALA A 194 14.10 23.67 -11.85
N VAL A 195 13.69 23.74 -13.12
CA VAL A 195 14.52 24.28 -14.20
C VAL A 195 14.86 25.75 -13.95
N TYR A 196 13.87 26.55 -13.52
CA TYR A 196 14.11 27.93 -13.13
C TYR A 196 15.16 28.02 -12.01
N ALA A 197 15.05 27.20 -10.96
CA ALA A 197 15.99 27.21 -9.85
C ALA A 197 17.42 26.85 -10.28
N LEU A 198 17.57 25.94 -11.24
CA LEU A 198 18.86 25.46 -11.74
C LEU A 198 19.38 26.24 -12.97
N ARG A 199 18.66 27.25 -13.47
CA ARG A 199 18.92 27.96 -14.75
C ARG A 199 20.34 28.44 -14.99
N ASN A 200 21.10 28.72 -13.93
CA ASN A 200 22.50 29.19 -14.01
C ASN A 200 23.54 28.05 -13.98
N GLN A 201 23.09 26.79 -13.86
CA GLN A 201 23.90 25.58 -13.75
C GLN A 201 23.63 24.58 -14.88
N LEU A 202 22.69 24.88 -15.78
CA LEU A 202 22.32 24.00 -16.88
C LEU A 202 23.42 23.98 -17.94
N THR A 203 23.84 22.78 -18.32
CA THR A 203 24.96 22.55 -19.23
C THR A 203 24.54 21.85 -20.52
N THR A 204 23.43 21.11 -20.49
CA THR A 204 22.93 20.38 -21.66
C THR A 204 22.33 21.34 -22.68
N ALA A 205 22.80 21.26 -23.92
CA ALA A 205 22.23 22.01 -25.04
C ALA A 205 21.08 21.22 -25.67
N TRP A 206 19.92 21.86 -25.79
CA TRP A 206 18.72 21.26 -26.36
C TRP A 206 18.37 21.86 -27.73
N PRO A 207 17.71 21.10 -28.63
CA PRO A 207 17.23 21.63 -29.90
C PRO A 207 16.24 22.81 -29.73
N GLU A 208 16.08 23.62 -30.77
CA GLU A 208 15.09 24.71 -30.77
C GLU A 208 13.66 24.18 -30.61
N CYS A 209 12.97 24.73 -29.60
CA CYS A 209 11.61 24.35 -29.23
C CYS A 209 10.57 24.81 -30.27
N ARG A 210 9.60 23.94 -30.56
CA ARG A 210 8.44 24.23 -31.44
C ARG A 210 7.12 24.47 -30.67
N HIS A 211 7.13 24.24 -29.36
CA HIS A 211 5.97 24.34 -28.47
C HIS A 211 5.80 25.76 -27.91
N THR A 212 4.88 26.53 -28.49
CA THR A 212 4.64 27.94 -28.10
C THR A 212 3.64 28.10 -26.95
N SER A 213 2.78 27.10 -26.71
CA SER A 213 1.76 27.10 -25.65
C SER A 213 2.40 27.11 -24.27
N LEU A 214 3.37 26.21 -24.00
CA LEU A 214 4.07 26.17 -22.72
C LEU A 214 4.85 27.47 -22.46
N LYS A 215 5.50 28.03 -23.48
CA LYS A 215 6.26 29.28 -23.34
C LYS A 215 5.34 30.43 -22.89
N LYS A 216 4.12 30.47 -23.45
CA LYS A 216 3.08 31.41 -23.06
C LYS A 216 2.60 31.16 -21.63
N ALA A 217 2.35 29.92 -21.25
CA ALA A 217 1.90 29.57 -19.89
C ALA A 217 2.94 29.96 -18.82
N VAL A 218 4.22 29.66 -19.06
CA VAL A 218 5.32 30.04 -18.16
C VAL A 218 5.42 31.56 -18.01
N ALA A 219 5.30 32.30 -19.12
CA ALA A 219 5.30 33.76 -19.09
C ALA A 219 4.06 34.34 -18.38
N GLN A 220 2.88 33.75 -18.58
CA GLN A 220 1.64 34.13 -17.87
C GLN A 220 1.73 33.88 -16.37
N GLY A 221 2.44 32.83 -15.95
CA GLY A 221 2.76 32.54 -14.56
C GLY A 221 3.74 33.55 -13.94
N GLY A 222 4.29 34.49 -14.69
CA GLY A 222 5.24 35.49 -14.20
C GLY A 222 6.66 34.96 -14.02
N ILE A 223 7.01 33.85 -14.67
CA ILE A 223 8.37 33.30 -14.67
C ILE A 223 9.06 33.68 -15.99
N ASP A 224 10.17 34.40 -15.86
CA ASP A 224 11.05 34.71 -16.98
C ASP A 224 12.31 33.85 -16.90
N MET A 225 12.56 33.04 -17.94
CA MET A 225 13.71 32.15 -18.02
C MET A 225 14.32 32.22 -19.43
N GLY A 226 15.66 32.24 -19.50
CA GLY A 226 16.38 32.33 -20.78
C GLY A 226 16.18 31.10 -21.66
N GLU A 227 16.51 31.23 -22.95
CA GLU A 227 16.28 30.18 -23.97
C GLU A 227 16.91 28.83 -23.60
N ASN A 228 18.09 28.80 -22.96
CA ASN A 228 18.70 27.54 -22.51
C ASN A 228 17.86 26.79 -21.46
N ALA A 229 17.33 27.53 -20.47
CA ALA A 229 16.49 26.95 -19.44
C ALA A 229 15.16 26.47 -20.03
N PHE A 230 14.55 27.27 -20.89
CA PHE A 230 13.31 26.87 -21.56
C PHE A 230 13.52 25.66 -22.50
N GLY A 231 14.63 25.62 -23.24
CA GLY A 231 15.03 24.47 -24.06
C GLY A 231 15.20 23.19 -23.23
N THR A 232 15.79 23.31 -22.04
CA THR A 232 15.91 22.20 -21.10
C THR A 232 14.56 21.68 -20.62
N LEU A 233 13.64 22.58 -20.25
CA LEU A 233 12.28 22.20 -19.83
C LEU A 233 11.55 21.38 -20.90
N ILE A 234 11.56 21.88 -22.13
CA ILE A 234 10.88 21.22 -23.26
C ILE A 234 11.56 19.92 -23.64
N GLY A 235 12.89 19.94 -23.73
CA GLY A 235 13.67 18.77 -24.08
C GLY A 235 13.44 17.59 -23.14
N LEU A 236 13.34 17.84 -21.84
CA LEU A 236 12.98 16.82 -20.85
C LEU A 236 11.58 16.25 -21.09
N LEU A 237 10.59 17.11 -21.34
CA LEU A 237 9.21 16.69 -21.59
C LEU A 237 9.08 15.89 -22.89
N GLU A 238 9.74 16.31 -23.97
CA GLU A 238 9.77 15.60 -25.24
C GLU A 238 10.46 14.24 -25.10
N THR A 239 11.57 14.17 -24.38
CA THR A 239 12.28 12.90 -24.11
C THR A 239 11.39 11.93 -23.35
N GLN A 240 10.70 12.41 -22.31
CA GLN A 240 9.75 11.61 -21.53
C GLN A 240 8.55 11.16 -22.39
N GLN A 241 8.04 12.02 -23.27
CA GLN A 241 6.95 11.69 -24.17
C GLN A 241 7.38 10.63 -25.21
N GLN A 242 8.57 10.76 -25.80
CA GLN A 242 9.14 9.78 -26.72
C GLN A 242 9.35 8.43 -26.03
N GLN A 243 9.87 8.43 -24.81
CA GLN A 243 10.01 7.21 -24.02
C GLN A 243 8.64 6.59 -23.73
N ALA A 244 7.62 7.38 -23.38
CA ALA A 244 6.27 6.87 -23.14
C ALA A 244 5.65 6.24 -24.40
N MET A 245 5.93 6.78 -25.60
CA MET A 245 5.46 6.21 -26.87
C MET A 245 6.03 4.82 -27.19
N THR A 246 7.10 4.38 -26.50
CA THR A 246 7.62 3.01 -26.63
C THR A 246 6.75 1.97 -25.93
N LEU A 247 5.83 2.40 -25.06
CA LEU A 247 4.91 1.53 -24.33
C LEU A 247 3.58 1.40 -25.08
N SER A 248 3.11 0.16 -25.22
CA SER A 248 1.82 -0.14 -25.83
C SER A 248 1.01 -1.12 -24.97
N ALA A 249 -0.32 -1.10 -25.15
CA ALA A 249 -1.21 -2.06 -24.52
C ALA A 249 -0.85 -3.52 -24.88
N ASP A 250 -0.37 -3.77 -26.11
CA ASP A 250 0.08 -5.09 -26.56
C ASP A 250 1.35 -5.55 -25.84
N ALA A 251 2.31 -4.65 -25.62
CA ALA A 251 3.51 -4.94 -24.84
C ALA A 251 3.15 -5.28 -23.38
N VAL A 252 2.26 -4.50 -22.77
CA VAL A 252 1.75 -4.76 -21.41
C VAL A 252 1.00 -6.09 -21.35
N CYS A 253 0.15 -6.39 -22.32
CA CYS A 253 -0.56 -7.67 -22.41
C CYS A 253 0.42 -8.85 -22.50
N SER A 254 1.47 -8.73 -23.31
CA SER A 254 2.51 -9.76 -23.45
C SER A 254 3.34 -9.96 -22.17
N LEU A 255 3.53 -8.92 -21.38
CA LEU A 255 4.11 -9.03 -20.02
C LEU A 255 3.13 -9.72 -19.07
N LEU A 256 1.85 -9.31 -19.04
CA LEU A 256 0.83 -9.90 -18.17
C LEU A 256 0.63 -11.40 -18.40
N GLN A 257 0.71 -11.85 -19.66
CA GLN A 257 0.60 -13.28 -20.01
C GLN A 257 1.73 -14.14 -19.43
N ARG A 258 2.89 -13.53 -19.15
CA ARG A 258 4.05 -14.19 -18.54
C ARG A 258 4.04 -14.13 -17.02
N VAL A 259 3.10 -13.41 -16.40
CA VAL A 259 2.97 -13.36 -14.94
C VAL A 259 2.38 -14.69 -14.44
N PRO A 260 3.06 -15.39 -13.52
CA PRO A 260 2.57 -16.65 -12.97
C PRO A 260 1.15 -16.51 -12.39
N GLY A 261 0.27 -17.43 -12.75
CA GLY A 261 -1.11 -17.46 -12.26
C GLY A 261 -2.08 -16.49 -12.95
N ALA A 262 -1.62 -15.42 -13.61
CA ALA A 262 -2.53 -14.42 -14.19
C ALA A 262 -3.42 -15.00 -15.31
N ALA A 263 -2.84 -15.81 -16.20
CA ALA A 263 -3.59 -16.45 -17.29
C ALA A 263 -4.54 -17.55 -16.79
N SER A 264 -4.10 -18.42 -15.86
CA SER A 264 -4.95 -19.47 -15.27
C SER A 264 -6.11 -18.88 -14.46
N LEU A 265 -5.89 -17.70 -13.88
CA LEU A 265 -6.90 -16.94 -13.16
C LEU A 265 -7.81 -16.12 -14.08
N ASN A 266 -7.60 -16.15 -15.40
CA ASN A 266 -8.40 -15.44 -16.38
C ASN A 266 -8.67 -13.97 -15.96
N ILE A 267 -7.67 -13.32 -15.33
CA ILE A 267 -7.81 -11.94 -14.82
C ILE A 267 -7.36 -10.89 -15.84
N ILE A 268 -6.74 -11.33 -16.92
CA ILE A 268 -6.23 -10.46 -17.98
C ILE A 268 -7.41 -10.03 -18.85
N ASP A 269 -8.04 -8.92 -18.46
CA ASP A 269 -9.10 -8.25 -19.21
C ASP A 269 -8.62 -6.91 -19.79
N THR A 270 -9.40 -6.35 -20.72
CA THR A 270 -9.13 -5.03 -21.32
C THR A 270 -8.94 -3.95 -20.26
N GLN A 271 -9.73 -3.99 -19.18
CA GLN A 271 -9.64 -2.99 -18.13
C GLN A 271 -8.33 -3.07 -17.33
N LEU A 272 -7.80 -4.26 -17.04
CA LEU A 272 -6.50 -4.42 -16.38
C LEU A 272 -5.38 -3.91 -17.29
N ILE A 273 -5.42 -4.28 -18.58
CA ILE A 273 -4.44 -3.84 -19.58
C ILE A 273 -4.44 -2.31 -19.68
N ASP A 274 -5.61 -1.69 -19.86
CA ASP A 274 -5.73 -0.23 -20.01
C ASP A 274 -5.28 0.51 -18.75
N ASN A 275 -5.67 0.01 -17.58
CA ASN A 275 -5.30 0.63 -16.30
C ASN A 275 -3.79 0.60 -16.07
N ILE A 276 -3.15 -0.55 -16.28
CA ILE A 276 -1.70 -0.68 -16.12
C ILE A 276 -0.98 0.13 -17.19
N THR A 277 -1.40 0.04 -18.45
CA THR A 277 -0.79 0.82 -19.55
C THR A 277 -0.87 2.31 -19.25
N GLY A 278 -2.06 2.83 -18.91
CA GLY A 278 -2.24 4.24 -18.56
C GLY A 278 -1.42 4.65 -17.33
N HIS A 279 -1.27 3.77 -16.34
CA HIS A 279 -0.43 4.03 -15.18
C HIS A 279 1.05 4.15 -15.56
N LEU A 280 1.58 3.19 -16.33
CA LEU A 280 2.97 3.21 -16.79
C LEU A 280 3.27 4.45 -17.65
N LEU A 281 2.36 4.78 -18.57
CA LEU A 281 2.47 6.00 -19.38
C LEU A 281 2.60 7.26 -18.51
N ARG A 282 1.78 7.40 -17.47
CA ARG A 282 1.90 8.52 -16.51
C ARG A 282 3.22 8.48 -15.72
N CYS A 283 3.70 7.31 -15.32
CA CYS A 283 4.98 7.17 -14.61
C CYS A 283 6.19 7.57 -15.46
N VAL A 284 6.14 7.28 -16.77
CA VAL A 284 7.20 7.70 -17.70
C VAL A 284 7.10 9.19 -18.02
N SER A 285 5.89 9.71 -18.26
CA SER A 285 5.68 11.12 -18.59
C SER A 285 5.90 12.07 -17.42
N ALA A 286 5.64 11.64 -16.18
CA ALA A 286 5.81 12.44 -14.97
C ALA A 286 6.45 11.61 -13.84
N PRO A 287 7.76 11.29 -13.94
CA PRO A 287 8.44 10.40 -13.01
C PRO A 287 8.47 10.94 -11.57
N ILE A 288 8.25 10.04 -10.62
CA ILE A 288 8.33 10.30 -9.19
C ILE A 288 9.40 9.38 -8.58
N TRP A 289 10.56 9.95 -8.24
CA TRP A 289 11.70 9.25 -7.66
C TRP A 289 11.86 9.49 -6.16
N LEU A 290 11.07 10.41 -5.60
CA LEU A 290 10.98 10.64 -4.16
C LEU A 290 9.65 10.11 -3.62
N PRO A 291 9.49 8.77 -3.51
CA PRO A 291 8.22 8.16 -3.13
C PRO A 291 7.75 8.70 -1.78
N GLU A 292 6.44 8.91 -1.68
CA GLU A 292 5.78 9.36 -0.47
C GLU A 292 5.51 8.13 0.41
N HIS A 293 6.32 7.92 1.45
CA HIS A 293 6.12 6.80 2.34
C HIS A 293 4.88 7.00 3.21
N ARG A 294 3.79 6.29 2.91
CA ARG A 294 2.80 5.86 3.90
C ARG A 294 2.62 4.34 3.82
N GLN A 295 3.54 3.61 4.45
CA GLN A 295 3.50 2.15 4.52
C GLN A 295 2.26 1.63 5.28
N SER A 296 1.73 2.39 6.26
CA SER A 296 0.68 1.91 7.17
C SER A 296 -0.70 1.71 6.54
N SER A 297 -1.13 2.50 5.54
CA SER A 297 -2.37 2.23 4.80
C SER A 297 -2.21 1.06 3.82
N MET A 298 -1.01 0.90 3.27
CA MET A 298 -0.75 -0.09 2.23
C MET A 298 -0.55 -1.49 2.79
N ASN A 299 0.02 -1.64 4.00
CA ASN A 299 0.16 -2.94 4.65
C ASN A 299 -1.18 -3.66 4.82
N ASN A 300 -2.27 -2.94 5.11
CA ASN A 300 -3.60 -3.54 5.20
C ASN A 300 -4.12 -4.04 3.84
N LEU A 301 -3.86 -3.28 2.76
CA LEU A 301 -4.25 -3.67 1.40
C LEU A 301 -3.39 -4.83 0.89
N LYS A 302 -2.07 -4.78 1.11
CA LYS A 302 -1.14 -5.88 0.88
C LYS A 302 -1.58 -7.12 1.62
N SER A 303 -1.94 -7.01 2.89
CA SER A 303 -2.47 -8.11 3.70
C SER A 303 -3.80 -8.65 3.16
N ALA A 304 -4.66 -7.77 2.65
CA ALA A 304 -5.95 -8.17 2.10
C ALA A 304 -5.82 -8.89 0.76
N TRP A 305 -4.80 -8.55 -0.04
CA TRP A 305 -4.61 -9.08 -1.39
C TRP A 305 -3.15 -9.48 -1.70
N PRO A 306 -2.43 -10.28 -0.88
CA PRO A 306 -0.98 -10.46 -1.09
C PRO A 306 -0.67 -11.06 -2.45
N ALA A 307 -1.53 -12.01 -2.85
CA ALA A 307 -1.65 -12.56 -4.19
C ALA A 307 -1.56 -11.52 -5.34
N ALA A 308 -2.31 -10.43 -5.24
CA ALA A 308 -2.31 -9.36 -6.24
C ALA A 308 -0.99 -8.60 -6.26
N PHE A 309 -0.44 -8.32 -5.09
CA PHE A 309 0.83 -7.63 -4.94
C PHE A 309 2.00 -8.50 -5.41
N ASP A 310 1.97 -9.81 -5.16
CA ASP A 310 2.94 -10.75 -5.71
C ASP A 310 2.94 -10.76 -7.24
N MET A 311 1.75 -10.80 -7.85
CA MET A 311 1.62 -10.69 -9.31
C MET A 311 2.18 -9.36 -9.82
N SER A 312 1.95 -8.28 -9.09
CA SER A 312 2.52 -6.98 -9.45
C SER A 312 4.04 -6.95 -9.35
N LEU A 313 4.65 -7.59 -8.35
CA LEU A 313 6.09 -7.69 -8.22
C LEU A 313 6.69 -8.50 -9.38
N CYS A 314 6.10 -9.66 -9.71
CA CYS A 314 6.51 -10.44 -10.88
C CYS A 314 6.39 -9.63 -12.18
N PHE A 315 5.29 -8.91 -12.36
CA PHE A 315 5.08 -8.04 -13.50
C PHE A 315 6.16 -6.93 -13.59
N ILE A 316 6.45 -6.26 -12.47
CA ILE A 316 7.44 -5.18 -12.40
C ILE A 316 8.85 -5.73 -12.68
N ALA A 317 9.20 -6.91 -12.16
CA ALA A 317 10.48 -7.54 -12.44
C ALA A 317 10.67 -7.79 -13.95
N GLN A 318 9.66 -8.37 -14.60
CA GLN A 318 9.68 -8.61 -16.05
C GLN A 318 9.69 -7.30 -16.86
N LEU A 319 8.97 -6.27 -16.39
CA LEU A 319 8.96 -4.96 -17.02
C LEU A 319 10.34 -4.30 -16.96
N ARG A 320 11.05 -4.39 -15.83
CA ARG A 320 12.41 -3.84 -15.64
C ARG A 320 13.45 -4.49 -16.54
N GLU A 321 13.26 -5.74 -16.95
CA GLU A 321 14.13 -6.40 -17.93
C GLU A 321 13.96 -5.84 -19.35
N GLN A 322 12.81 -5.24 -19.65
CA GLN A 322 12.45 -4.83 -21.01
C GLN A 322 12.44 -3.32 -21.21
N VAL A 323 12.14 -2.55 -20.16
CA VAL A 323 12.01 -1.10 -20.21
C VAL A 323 12.60 -0.50 -18.94
N GLU A 324 13.50 0.45 -19.13
CA GLU A 324 14.07 1.23 -18.02
C GLU A 324 13.05 2.29 -17.57
N ILE A 325 12.02 1.85 -16.84
CA ILE A 325 11.02 2.74 -16.24
C ILE A 325 11.34 2.92 -14.77
N PRO A 326 11.40 4.18 -14.29
CA PRO A 326 11.53 4.45 -12.88
C PRO A 326 10.22 4.19 -12.12
N LEU A 327 9.96 2.91 -11.80
CA LEU A 327 8.84 2.48 -10.97
C LEU A 327 9.30 2.29 -9.53
N PHE A 328 8.96 3.28 -8.70
CA PHE A 328 9.25 3.31 -7.26
C PHE A 328 8.05 2.98 -6.37
N ASP A 329 6.83 3.01 -6.93
CA ASP A 329 5.60 2.64 -6.23
C ASP A 329 5.03 1.34 -6.84
N SER A 330 5.52 0.21 -6.35
CA SER A 330 5.02 -1.13 -6.72
C SER A 330 3.56 -1.34 -6.31
N ASP A 331 3.10 -0.60 -5.32
CA ASP A 331 1.92 -0.95 -4.56
C ASP A 331 0.65 -0.54 -5.31
N LEU A 332 0.70 0.57 -6.06
CA LEU A 332 -0.41 0.98 -6.93
C LEU A 332 -0.68 -0.03 -8.05
N ILE A 333 0.36 -0.68 -8.59
CA ILE A 333 0.18 -1.74 -9.60
C ILE A 333 -0.53 -2.94 -8.97
N GLY A 334 -0.16 -3.30 -7.74
CA GLY A 334 -0.84 -4.35 -6.95
C GLY A 334 -2.35 -4.11 -6.80
N LEU A 335 -2.80 -2.86 -6.70
CA LEU A 335 -4.23 -2.53 -6.63
C LEU A 335 -4.98 -2.84 -7.94
N TYR A 336 -4.36 -2.66 -9.10
CA TYR A 336 -5.00 -3.02 -10.36
C TYR A 336 -5.20 -4.53 -10.49
N PHE A 337 -4.22 -5.32 -10.05
CA PHE A 337 -4.36 -6.78 -9.94
C PHE A 337 -5.45 -7.18 -8.94
N ALA A 338 -5.53 -6.50 -7.79
CA ALA A 338 -6.57 -6.78 -6.78
C ALA A 338 -7.97 -6.54 -7.35
N CYS A 339 -8.16 -5.41 -8.04
CA CYS A 339 -9.41 -5.10 -8.73
C CYS A 339 -9.75 -6.14 -9.81
N ALA A 340 -8.76 -6.61 -10.58
CA ALA A 340 -9.00 -7.64 -11.59
C ALA A 340 -9.38 -8.99 -10.98
N LEU A 341 -8.71 -9.41 -9.91
CA LEU A 341 -9.07 -10.62 -9.16
C LEU A 341 -10.50 -10.56 -8.61
N GLU A 342 -10.93 -9.39 -8.11
CA GLU A 342 -12.28 -9.21 -7.60
C GLU A 342 -13.35 -9.25 -8.70
N ARG A 343 -13.08 -8.62 -9.86
CA ARG A 343 -13.98 -8.66 -11.03
C ARG A 343 -14.19 -10.08 -11.57
N HIS A 344 -13.15 -10.90 -11.59
CA HIS A 344 -13.17 -12.25 -12.19
C HIS A 344 -13.48 -13.38 -11.20
N GLN A 345 -14.07 -13.05 -10.04
CA GLN A 345 -14.56 -14.03 -9.09
C GLN A 345 -15.94 -14.57 -9.55
N ASN A 346 -15.95 -15.55 -10.45
CA ASN A 346 -17.16 -16.01 -11.15
C ASN A 346 -18.13 -16.91 -10.33
N GLU A 347 -17.77 -17.34 -9.12
CA GLU A 347 -18.57 -18.31 -8.37
C GLU A 347 -19.58 -17.61 -7.45
N ARG A 348 -20.87 -17.72 -7.79
CA ARG A 348 -21.96 -17.16 -6.97
C ARG A 348 -22.18 -18.01 -5.72
N ARG A 349 -21.91 -17.44 -4.56
CA ARG A 349 -22.06 -18.10 -3.25
C ARG A 349 -23.55 -18.25 -2.90
N PRO A 350 -24.05 -19.48 -2.67
CA PRO A 350 -25.45 -19.69 -2.30
C PRO A 350 -25.72 -19.19 -0.87
N ILE A 351 -26.73 -18.33 -0.74
CA ILE A 351 -27.23 -17.80 0.53
C ILE A 351 -28.70 -18.21 0.64
N VAL A 352 -29.12 -18.72 1.79
CA VAL A 352 -30.54 -18.98 2.05
C VAL A 352 -31.11 -17.85 2.89
N LEU A 353 -32.13 -17.15 2.39
CA LEU A 353 -32.88 -16.13 3.11
C LEU A 353 -34.18 -16.74 3.62
N LEU A 354 -34.25 -17.00 4.93
CA LEU A 354 -35.48 -17.40 5.60
C LEU A 354 -36.34 -16.17 5.90
N SER A 355 -37.45 -16.01 5.18
CA SER A 355 -38.41 -14.91 5.38
C SER A 355 -39.82 -15.41 5.13
N ASP A 356 -40.70 -15.26 6.12
CA ASP A 356 -42.11 -15.63 6.05
C ASP A 356 -42.95 -14.64 5.23
N GLN A 357 -42.48 -13.40 5.07
CA GLN A 357 -43.15 -12.36 4.27
C GLN A 357 -42.54 -12.22 2.87
N ASN A 358 -43.35 -12.42 1.82
CA ASN A 358 -42.89 -12.40 0.43
C ASN A 358 -42.32 -11.04 -0.02
N ALA A 359 -42.98 -9.93 0.31
CA ALA A 359 -42.53 -8.61 -0.13
C ALA A 359 -41.17 -8.23 0.48
N ILE A 360 -40.98 -8.54 1.77
CA ILE A 360 -39.73 -8.32 2.48
C ILE A 360 -38.64 -9.25 1.94
N ALA A 361 -38.96 -10.53 1.68
CA ALA A 361 -38.02 -11.49 1.10
C ALA A 361 -37.46 -11.00 -0.25
N THR A 362 -38.32 -10.52 -1.14
CA THR A 362 -37.92 -10.02 -2.46
C THR A 362 -37.05 -8.76 -2.36
N ILE A 363 -37.43 -7.79 -1.53
CA ILE A 363 -36.64 -6.56 -1.35
C ILE A 363 -35.28 -6.88 -0.74
N ASN A 364 -35.22 -7.77 0.25
CA ASN A 364 -33.97 -8.17 0.89
C ASN A 364 -33.08 -8.98 -0.06
N GLN A 365 -33.65 -9.89 -0.85
CA GLN A 365 -32.93 -10.59 -1.92
C GLN A 365 -32.29 -9.58 -2.89
N GLN A 366 -33.06 -8.61 -3.40
CA GLN A 366 -32.54 -7.59 -4.31
C GLN A 366 -31.47 -6.71 -3.67
N ALA A 367 -31.65 -6.29 -2.43
CA ALA A 367 -30.66 -5.49 -1.70
C ALA A 367 -29.35 -6.25 -1.52
N ILE A 368 -29.42 -7.52 -1.11
CA ILE A 368 -28.24 -8.36 -0.93
C ILE A 368 -27.55 -8.62 -2.26
N GLU A 369 -28.27 -9.05 -3.31
CA GLU A 369 -27.65 -9.37 -4.61
C GLU A 369 -27.10 -8.13 -5.33
N ARG A 370 -27.64 -6.94 -5.07
CA ARG A 370 -27.08 -5.67 -5.59
C ARG A 370 -25.81 -5.26 -4.86
N ASP A 371 -25.81 -5.32 -3.53
CA ASP A 371 -24.76 -4.71 -2.72
C ASP A 371 -23.67 -5.71 -2.30
N VAL A 372 -23.92 -7.02 -2.40
CA VAL A 372 -22.98 -8.12 -2.08
C VAL A 372 -22.58 -8.84 -3.37
N LEU A 373 -21.35 -8.60 -3.82
CA LEU A 373 -20.81 -9.20 -5.03
C LEU A 373 -20.79 -10.74 -4.95
N ASN A 374 -21.04 -11.38 -6.09
CA ASN A 374 -20.88 -12.83 -6.29
C ASN A 374 -21.65 -13.70 -5.29
N CYS A 375 -22.90 -13.32 -4.99
CA CYS A 375 -23.83 -14.14 -4.23
C CYS A 375 -25.08 -14.49 -5.05
N ARG A 376 -25.79 -15.54 -4.62
CA ARG A 376 -27.12 -15.90 -5.11
C ARG A 376 -27.99 -16.18 -3.91
N VAL A 377 -29.07 -15.44 -3.76
CA VAL A 377 -29.99 -15.58 -2.63
C VAL A 377 -31.15 -16.49 -3.03
N MET A 378 -31.35 -17.54 -2.26
CA MET A 378 -32.47 -18.48 -2.37
C MET A 378 -33.44 -18.20 -1.23
N ILE A 379 -34.71 -17.93 -1.55
CA ILE A 379 -35.72 -17.63 -0.55
C ILE A 379 -36.29 -18.93 0.00
N ALA A 380 -36.29 -19.07 1.33
CA ALA A 380 -37.02 -20.08 2.07
C ALA A 380 -38.09 -19.39 2.94
N ARG A 381 -39.28 -19.94 3.02
CA ARG A 381 -40.40 -19.38 3.80
C ARG A 381 -40.57 -20.06 5.15
N THR A 382 -40.05 -21.26 5.29
CA THR A 382 -40.15 -22.07 6.50
C THR A 382 -38.81 -22.71 6.83
N PRO A 383 -38.55 -23.06 8.10
CA PRO A 383 -37.37 -23.84 8.48
C PRO A 383 -37.27 -25.19 7.74
N GLY A 384 -38.41 -25.78 7.35
CA GLY A 384 -38.44 -27.00 6.53
C GLY A 384 -37.86 -26.78 5.13
N GLU A 385 -38.20 -25.66 4.48
CA GLU A 385 -37.62 -25.28 3.19
C GLU A 385 -36.11 -24.98 3.29
N VAL A 386 -35.66 -24.36 4.39
CA VAL A 386 -34.23 -24.18 4.64
C VAL A 386 -33.51 -25.52 4.68
N LYS A 387 -34.07 -26.52 5.37
CA LYS A 387 -33.51 -27.89 5.42
C LYS A 387 -33.49 -28.55 4.05
N ALA A 388 -34.58 -28.44 3.28
CA ALA A 388 -34.66 -29.02 1.94
C ALA A 388 -33.62 -28.40 0.98
N ILE A 389 -33.54 -27.06 0.93
CA ILE A 389 -32.53 -26.37 0.11
C ILE A 389 -31.11 -26.77 0.54
N SER A 390 -30.87 -26.85 1.85
CA SER A 390 -29.55 -27.20 2.40
C SER A 390 -29.11 -28.65 2.10
N GLN A 391 -30.06 -29.54 1.76
CA GLN A 391 -29.75 -30.91 1.32
C GLN A 391 -29.32 -30.95 -0.15
N GLU A 392 -29.84 -30.05 -0.99
CA GLU A 392 -29.50 -29.97 -2.41
C GLU A 392 -28.25 -29.12 -2.66
N ILE A 393 -28.12 -28.02 -1.94
CA ILE A 393 -27.04 -27.03 -2.08
C ILE A 393 -26.58 -26.63 -0.70
N VAL A 394 -25.28 -26.75 -0.42
CA VAL A 394 -24.72 -26.32 0.87
C VAL A 394 -24.64 -24.78 0.90
N PRO A 395 -25.48 -24.07 1.69
CA PRO A 395 -25.41 -22.62 1.75
C PRO A 395 -24.18 -22.15 2.53
N VAL A 396 -23.56 -21.07 2.07
CA VAL A 396 -22.44 -20.43 2.78
C VAL A 396 -22.93 -19.65 4.00
N LEU A 397 -24.16 -19.14 3.93
CA LEU A 397 -24.82 -18.35 4.97
C LEU A 397 -26.34 -18.59 4.94
N ILE A 398 -26.94 -18.70 6.11
CA ILE A 398 -28.40 -18.63 6.30
C ILE A 398 -28.72 -17.29 6.94
N ILE A 399 -29.59 -16.51 6.31
CA ILE A 399 -30.10 -15.25 6.83
C ILE A 399 -31.50 -15.51 7.38
N ASN A 400 -31.65 -15.47 8.69
CA ASN A 400 -32.95 -15.56 9.34
C ASN A 400 -33.57 -14.18 9.46
N ASN A 401 -34.51 -13.87 8.57
CA ASN A 401 -35.33 -12.66 8.58
C ASN A 401 -36.77 -12.93 9.05
N SER A 402 -36.95 -13.98 9.84
CA SER A 402 -38.26 -14.41 10.31
C SER A 402 -38.31 -14.47 11.84
N HIS A 403 -39.50 -14.80 12.36
CA HIS A 403 -39.70 -15.07 13.78
C HIS A 403 -39.31 -16.51 14.19
N TYR A 404 -38.99 -17.39 13.23
CA TYR A 404 -38.67 -18.78 13.51
C TYR A 404 -37.32 -18.93 14.21
N LEU A 405 -37.25 -19.86 15.16
CA LEU A 405 -35.99 -20.33 15.72
C LEU A 405 -35.47 -21.47 14.84
N LEU A 406 -34.21 -21.37 14.45
CA LEU A 406 -33.50 -22.43 13.74
C LEU A 406 -32.80 -23.34 14.77
N ASP A 407 -32.66 -24.63 14.43
CA ASP A 407 -31.98 -25.59 15.29
C ASP A 407 -30.55 -25.14 15.61
N GLU A 408 -30.09 -25.33 16.85
CA GLU A 408 -28.73 -24.97 17.28
C GLU A 408 -27.62 -25.65 16.46
N GLY A 409 -27.93 -26.75 15.77
CA GLY A 409 -27.02 -27.44 14.86
C GLY A 409 -26.81 -26.73 13.51
N GLN A 410 -27.63 -25.73 13.14
CA GLN A 410 -27.42 -24.95 11.92
C GLN A 410 -26.30 -23.93 12.12
N LYS A 411 -25.18 -24.14 11.44
CA LYS A 411 -24.05 -23.21 11.42
C LYS A 411 -24.34 -22.03 10.50
N ASN A 412 -23.67 -20.90 10.75
CA ASN A 412 -23.65 -19.73 9.86
C ASN A 412 -25.03 -19.05 9.69
N VAL A 413 -25.71 -18.80 10.81
CA VAL A 413 -26.99 -18.07 10.81
C VAL A 413 -26.76 -16.61 11.22
N LEU A 414 -27.18 -15.66 10.38
CA LEU A 414 -27.32 -14.26 10.76
C LEU A 414 -28.79 -13.90 10.87
N SER A 415 -29.17 -13.28 11.99
CA SER A 415 -30.57 -12.94 12.26
C SER A 415 -30.80 -11.44 12.15
N PHE A 416 -31.74 -11.03 11.30
CA PHE A 416 -32.15 -9.63 11.15
C PHE A 416 -33.67 -9.55 11.29
N ARG A 417 -34.21 -8.61 12.07
CA ARG A 417 -35.68 -8.55 12.28
C ARG A 417 -36.45 -7.68 11.29
N ASN A 418 -35.74 -6.89 10.49
CA ASN A 418 -36.33 -5.88 9.59
C ASN A 418 -35.70 -5.97 8.19
N ILE A 419 -36.06 -5.04 7.29
CA ILE A 419 -35.42 -4.84 6.00
C ILE A 419 -33.89 -4.69 6.18
N ILE A 420 -33.12 -5.34 5.31
CA ILE A 420 -31.66 -5.32 5.32
C ILE A 420 -31.18 -3.89 5.06
N THR A 421 -30.52 -3.30 6.06
CA THR A 421 -29.90 -1.97 5.98
C THR A 421 -28.47 -2.07 5.47
N ALA A 422 -27.86 -0.93 5.11
CA ALA A 422 -26.45 -0.89 4.71
C ALA A 422 -25.49 -1.51 5.76
N SER A 423 -25.78 -1.33 7.05
CA SER A 423 -25.00 -1.96 8.13
C SER A 423 -25.17 -3.48 8.16
N ALA A 424 -26.38 -3.99 7.92
CA ALA A 424 -26.62 -5.44 7.82
C ALA A 424 -25.95 -6.03 6.56
N THR A 425 -25.95 -5.31 5.45
CA THR A 425 -25.21 -5.68 4.23
C THR A 425 -23.71 -5.80 4.50
N GLU A 426 -23.10 -4.85 5.22
CA GLU A 426 -21.69 -4.93 5.62
C GLU A 426 -21.41 -6.13 6.53
N GLN A 427 -22.32 -6.48 7.44
CA GLN A 427 -22.18 -7.70 8.24
C GLN A 427 -22.21 -8.97 7.37
N ILE A 428 -23.09 -9.02 6.38
CA ILE A 428 -23.17 -10.13 5.41
C ILE A 428 -21.86 -10.23 4.61
N LYS A 429 -21.34 -9.11 4.09
CA LYS A 429 -20.06 -9.09 3.36
C LYS A 429 -18.90 -9.62 4.20
N ASN A 430 -18.76 -9.11 5.42
CA ASN A 430 -17.71 -9.53 6.35
C ASN A 430 -17.81 -11.02 6.70
N PHE A 431 -19.03 -11.51 6.89
CA PHE A 431 -19.27 -12.92 7.14
C PHE A 431 -18.85 -13.78 5.94
N LEU A 432 -19.38 -13.48 4.75
CA LEU A 432 -19.10 -14.26 3.55
C LEU A 432 -17.61 -14.25 3.20
N ALA A 433 -16.91 -13.12 3.39
CA ALA A 433 -15.47 -13.03 3.11
C ALA A 433 -14.63 -14.05 3.90
N THR A 434 -15.10 -14.49 5.07
CA THR A 434 -14.31 -15.22 6.07
C THR A 434 -14.91 -16.58 6.47
N ALA A 435 -16.17 -16.84 6.11
CA ALA A 435 -16.93 -18.00 6.57
C ALA A 435 -16.28 -19.36 6.23
N PHE A 436 -15.73 -19.52 5.03
CA PHE A 436 -15.13 -20.79 4.62
C PHE A 436 -13.84 -21.13 5.39
N ILE A 437 -13.12 -20.11 5.87
CA ILE A 437 -11.87 -20.27 6.62
C ILE A 437 -12.18 -20.58 8.08
N ARG A 438 -13.12 -19.84 8.67
CA ARG A 438 -13.62 -20.04 10.04
C ARG A 438 -14.15 -21.45 10.28
N GLN A 439 -14.72 -22.09 9.25
CA GLN A 439 -15.33 -23.40 9.40
C GLN A 439 -14.32 -24.54 9.49
N GLN A 440 -13.17 -24.38 8.84
CA GLN A 440 -12.15 -25.43 8.70
C GLN A 440 -10.74 -24.82 8.62
N PRO A 441 -10.28 -24.06 9.63
CA PRO A 441 -8.95 -23.46 9.59
C PRO A 441 -7.85 -24.52 9.43
N GLU A 442 -8.05 -25.72 9.99
CA GLU A 442 -7.11 -26.84 9.91
C GLU A 442 -6.91 -27.37 8.49
N ARG A 443 -7.86 -27.09 7.56
CA ARG A 443 -7.72 -27.43 6.14
C ARG A 443 -6.67 -26.57 5.45
N PHE A 444 -6.45 -25.36 5.95
CA PHE A 444 -5.54 -24.36 5.39
C PHE A 444 -4.22 -24.32 6.17
N PHE A 445 -4.28 -24.54 7.48
CA PHE A 445 -3.13 -24.48 8.38
C PHE A 445 -2.83 -25.87 8.90
N SER A 446 -1.74 -26.45 8.43
CA SER A 446 -1.38 -27.83 8.75
C SER A 446 -0.62 -27.94 10.06
N LYS A 447 -1.08 -28.82 10.95
CA LYS A 447 -0.30 -29.23 12.13
C LYS A 447 1.01 -29.90 11.71
N ALA A 448 0.96 -30.71 10.67
CA ALA A 448 2.16 -31.29 10.05
C ALA A 448 2.93 -30.19 9.32
N GLY A 449 4.15 -29.89 9.78
CA GLY A 449 4.97 -28.78 9.30
C GLY A 449 4.91 -27.52 10.16
N SER A 450 4.04 -27.48 11.18
CA SER A 450 4.09 -26.45 12.22
C SER A 450 5.04 -26.88 13.34
N PHE A 451 5.97 -26.01 13.77
CA PHE A 451 7.01 -26.37 14.75
C PHE A 451 7.59 -25.17 15.51
N HIS A 452 8.40 -25.45 16.53
CA HIS A 452 9.22 -24.43 17.21
C HIS A 452 10.60 -24.34 16.54
N TYR A 453 11.01 -23.13 16.16
CA TYR A 453 12.33 -22.85 15.60
C TYR A 453 13.24 -22.21 16.68
N PRO A 454 14.31 -22.91 17.08
CA PRO A 454 15.19 -22.46 18.17
C PRO A 454 16.24 -21.46 17.65
N ASN A 455 15.81 -20.26 17.24
CA ASN A 455 16.74 -19.21 16.79
C ASN A 455 17.61 -18.70 17.94
N ILE A 456 18.77 -18.13 17.60
CA ILE A 456 19.65 -17.43 18.56
C ILE A 456 19.35 -15.92 18.60
N PRO A 457 19.68 -15.21 19.71
CA PRO A 457 19.49 -13.76 19.77
C PRO A 457 20.28 -13.04 18.67
N GLY A 458 19.59 -12.23 17.87
CA GLY A 458 20.19 -11.47 16.76
C GLY A 458 20.46 -12.29 15.49
N GLU A 459 19.93 -13.51 15.38
CA GLU A 459 19.99 -14.28 14.14
C GLU A 459 19.31 -13.53 12.98
N ASP A 460 19.95 -13.55 11.82
CA ASP A 460 19.52 -12.86 10.61
C ASP A 460 18.23 -13.47 10.03
N TRP A 461 17.31 -12.61 9.56
CA TRP A 461 15.99 -13.01 9.06
C TRP A 461 16.06 -13.90 7.82
N ASN A 462 16.97 -13.60 6.90
CA ASN A 462 17.13 -14.40 5.68
C ASN A 462 17.66 -15.81 6.02
N THR A 463 18.51 -15.90 7.04
CA THR A 463 19.01 -17.17 7.57
C THR A 463 17.88 -17.99 8.20
N ILE A 464 17.06 -17.38 9.05
CA ILE A 464 15.89 -18.04 9.68
C ILE A 464 14.93 -18.55 8.61
N THR A 465 14.56 -17.69 7.67
CA THR A 465 13.61 -18.03 6.59
C THR A 465 14.12 -19.20 5.76
N ARG A 466 15.40 -19.19 5.37
CA ARG A 466 16.02 -20.27 4.60
C ARG A 466 15.98 -21.60 5.35
N GLN A 467 16.36 -21.62 6.63
CA GLN A 467 16.37 -22.86 7.42
C GLN A 467 14.96 -23.41 7.67
N ILE A 468 13.97 -22.55 7.87
CA ILE A 468 12.55 -22.96 7.95
C ILE A 468 12.12 -23.61 6.63
N CYS A 469 12.43 -22.97 5.49
CA CYS A 469 12.14 -23.51 4.16
C CYS A 469 12.82 -24.87 3.93
N ASP A 470 14.13 -24.99 4.21
CA ASP A 470 14.89 -26.23 4.03
C ASP A 470 14.28 -27.38 4.83
N ARG A 471 13.85 -27.12 6.06
CA ARG A 471 13.16 -28.10 6.89
C ARG A 471 11.83 -28.52 6.26
N LEU A 472 11.01 -27.58 5.79
CA LEU A 472 9.73 -27.89 5.16
C LEU A 472 9.90 -28.65 3.83
N VAL A 473 10.95 -28.36 3.05
CA VAL A 473 11.30 -29.10 1.84
C VAL A 473 11.71 -30.53 2.18
N SER A 474 12.58 -30.71 3.19
CA SER A 474 13.02 -32.06 3.62
C SER A 474 11.88 -32.95 4.10
N GLN A 475 10.81 -32.32 4.62
CA GLN A 475 9.58 -32.98 5.07
C GLN A 475 8.52 -33.10 3.96
N ALA A 476 8.85 -32.72 2.73
CA ALA A 476 7.97 -32.70 1.56
C ALA A 476 6.68 -31.84 1.74
N HIS A 477 6.71 -30.87 2.65
CA HIS A 477 5.60 -29.95 2.88
C HIS A 477 5.51 -28.85 1.81
N ILE A 478 6.65 -28.37 1.31
CA ILE A 478 6.78 -27.40 0.20
C ILE A 478 7.79 -27.91 -0.83
N THR A 479 7.82 -27.33 -2.03
CA THR A 479 8.83 -27.66 -3.06
C THR A 479 10.08 -26.78 -2.91
N GLU A 480 11.17 -27.16 -3.59
CA GLU A 480 12.36 -26.30 -3.68
C GLU A 480 12.07 -24.97 -4.40
N ASP A 481 11.21 -25.00 -5.42
CA ASP A 481 10.76 -23.78 -6.11
C ASP A 481 9.94 -22.85 -5.19
N ASP A 482 9.03 -23.41 -4.37
CA ASP A 482 8.30 -22.66 -3.34
C ASP A 482 9.30 -21.95 -2.39
N ALA A 483 10.31 -22.69 -1.90
CA ALA A 483 11.33 -22.17 -1.00
C ALA A 483 12.18 -21.05 -1.62
N LEU A 484 12.58 -21.20 -2.88
CA LEU A 484 13.35 -20.19 -3.62
C LEU A 484 12.57 -18.89 -3.77
N ARG A 485 11.28 -18.96 -4.13
CA ARG A 485 10.41 -17.77 -4.29
C ARG A 485 10.18 -17.05 -2.97
N ILE A 486 9.93 -17.81 -1.89
CA ILE A 486 9.79 -17.23 -0.55
C ILE A 486 11.06 -16.50 -0.14
N CYS A 487 12.23 -17.14 -0.27
CA CYS A 487 13.50 -16.53 0.11
C CYS A 487 13.85 -15.29 -0.73
N ALA A 488 13.58 -15.33 -2.05
CA ALA A 488 13.81 -14.19 -2.93
C ALA A 488 12.98 -12.98 -2.50
N ARG A 489 11.67 -13.20 -2.26
CA ARG A 489 10.75 -12.17 -1.77
C ARG A 489 11.22 -11.54 -0.46
N GLU A 490 11.54 -12.36 0.53
CA GLU A 490 11.93 -11.86 1.84
C GLU A 490 13.25 -11.07 1.79
N ASN A 491 14.17 -11.47 0.89
CA ASN A 491 15.44 -10.78 0.67
C ASN A 491 15.28 -9.42 -0.07
N GLU A 492 14.25 -9.25 -0.89
CA GLU A 492 13.94 -7.98 -1.56
C GLU A 492 13.38 -6.91 -0.59
N GLY A 493 13.01 -7.31 0.62
CA GLY A 493 12.44 -6.46 1.65
C GLY A 493 10.91 -6.36 1.60
N GLU A 494 10.24 -7.16 0.79
CA GLU A 494 8.77 -7.21 0.67
C GLU A 494 8.14 -8.07 1.78
N ASN A 495 8.66 -7.96 3.01
CA ASN A 495 8.24 -8.74 4.16
C ASN A 495 6.82 -8.31 4.58
N LEU A 496 5.91 -9.27 4.68
CA LEU A 496 4.56 -9.02 5.20
C LEU A 496 4.54 -9.31 6.69
N ILE A 497 4.36 -8.27 7.51
CA ILE A 497 4.32 -8.39 8.97
C ILE A 497 2.97 -7.88 9.47
N ILE A 498 2.31 -8.69 10.30
CA ILE A 498 1.02 -8.37 10.91
C ILE A 498 1.14 -8.64 12.41
N ASN A 499 1.22 -7.57 13.22
CA ASN A 499 1.14 -7.67 14.68
C ASN A 499 2.11 -8.71 15.27
N HIS A 500 3.41 -8.60 14.96
CA HIS A 500 4.50 -9.53 15.34
C HIS A 500 4.48 -10.92 14.67
N LEU A 501 3.55 -11.18 13.75
CA LEU A 501 3.54 -12.36 12.88
C LEU A 501 4.09 -12.00 11.50
N ALA A 502 5.26 -12.53 11.14
CA ALA A 502 5.73 -12.48 9.76
C ALA A 502 5.02 -13.54 8.91
N ILE A 503 4.69 -13.22 7.67
CA ILE A 503 3.99 -14.11 6.75
C ILE A 503 4.80 -14.27 5.45
N PRO A 504 5.92 -15.02 5.46
CA PRO A 504 6.63 -15.37 4.23
C PRO A 504 5.71 -16.22 3.34
N HIS A 505 5.54 -15.81 2.08
CA HIS A 505 4.62 -16.49 1.18
C HIS A 505 5.05 -16.48 -0.28
N CYS A 506 4.49 -17.42 -1.04
CA CYS A 506 4.65 -17.48 -2.50
C CYS A 506 3.42 -18.08 -3.20
N TRP A 507 3.38 -17.88 -4.51
CA TRP A 507 2.56 -18.67 -5.42
C TRP A 507 3.26 -19.99 -5.78
N SER A 508 2.61 -21.08 -5.41
CA SER A 508 3.02 -22.44 -5.77
C SER A 508 2.41 -22.81 -7.11
N GLU A 509 3.21 -23.40 -7.99
CA GLU A 509 2.75 -23.99 -9.25
C GLU A 509 2.04 -25.34 -9.06
N ARG A 510 2.11 -25.91 -7.85
CA ARG A 510 1.32 -27.10 -7.53
C ARG A 510 -0.17 -26.75 -7.60
N GLU A 511 -0.94 -27.55 -8.32
CA GLU A 511 -2.41 -27.58 -8.28
C GLU A 511 -2.92 -28.19 -6.94
N SER A 512 -2.37 -27.75 -5.82
CA SER A 512 -2.79 -28.15 -4.48
C SER A 512 -3.65 -27.05 -3.84
N ARG A 513 -4.17 -27.31 -2.64
CA ARG A 513 -4.81 -26.27 -1.82
C ARG A 513 -3.74 -25.36 -1.19
N PHE A 514 -4.16 -24.25 -0.64
CA PHE A 514 -3.40 -23.37 0.23
C PHE A 514 -2.83 -24.18 1.39
N ARG A 515 -1.56 -23.93 1.69
CA ARG A 515 -0.82 -24.60 2.77
C ARG A 515 -0.16 -23.54 3.63
N GLY A 516 -0.58 -23.43 4.88
CA GLY A 516 0.02 -22.58 5.89
C GLY A 516 0.66 -23.41 7.00
N PHE A 517 1.82 -22.96 7.49
CA PHE A 517 2.60 -23.60 8.53
C PHE A 517 2.92 -22.58 9.62
N PHE A 518 2.51 -22.85 10.85
CA PHE A 518 2.73 -21.94 11.98
C PHE A 518 4.01 -22.30 12.72
N ILE A 519 4.92 -21.34 12.84
CA ILE A 519 6.21 -21.50 13.48
C ILE A 519 6.37 -20.50 14.61
N THR A 520 6.83 -20.97 15.76
CA THR A 520 7.19 -20.12 16.91
C THR A 520 8.70 -19.90 16.95
N LEU A 521 9.15 -18.67 17.19
CA LEU A 521 10.57 -18.34 17.38
C LEU A 521 10.92 -18.36 18.87
N ALA A 522 12.11 -18.85 19.22
CA ALA A 522 12.63 -18.84 20.59
C ALA A 522 12.96 -17.42 21.08
N HIS A 523 13.46 -16.56 20.19
CA HIS A 523 13.77 -15.17 20.48
C HIS A 523 13.16 -14.24 19.42
N PRO A 524 12.68 -13.04 19.80
CA PRO A 524 12.17 -12.08 18.84
C PRO A 524 13.31 -11.59 17.93
N VAL A 525 12.99 -11.34 16.67
CA VAL A 525 13.90 -10.78 15.66
C VAL A 525 13.35 -9.50 15.07
N GLN A 526 14.21 -8.66 14.51
CA GLN A 526 13.82 -7.41 13.85
C GLN A 526 13.80 -7.61 12.34
N VAL A 527 12.65 -7.36 11.71
CA VAL A 527 12.48 -7.42 10.26
C VAL A 527 11.89 -6.09 9.83
N ASN A 528 12.58 -5.34 8.96
CA ASN A 528 12.17 -3.98 8.56
C ASN A 528 11.82 -3.03 9.71
N ASN A 529 12.58 -3.08 10.82
CA ASN A 529 12.33 -2.34 12.07
C ASN A 529 11.03 -2.71 12.81
N GLU A 530 10.39 -3.82 12.42
CA GLU A 530 9.27 -4.38 13.16
C GLU A 530 9.72 -5.66 13.93
N PRO A 531 9.32 -5.80 15.20
CA PRO A 531 9.59 -7.02 15.96
C PRO A 531 8.73 -8.19 15.45
N VAL A 532 9.36 -9.35 15.26
CA VAL A 532 8.73 -10.60 14.83
C VAL A 532 8.97 -11.69 15.87
N ASP A 533 7.88 -12.25 16.39
CA ASP A 533 7.90 -13.33 17.38
C ASP A 533 7.39 -14.66 16.78
N ARG A 534 6.59 -14.59 15.72
CA ARG A 534 5.91 -15.73 15.10
C ARG A 534 6.06 -15.66 13.59
N VAL A 535 6.03 -16.83 12.95
CA VAL A 535 6.10 -16.95 11.49
C VAL A 535 4.94 -17.82 11.01
N LEU A 536 4.24 -17.37 9.97
CA LEU A 536 3.25 -18.15 9.26
C LEU A 536 3.69 -18.28 7.81
N LEU A 537 4.40 -19.36 7.49
CA LEU A 537 4.84 -19.61 6.13
C LEU A 537 3.65 -20.12 5.30
N ALA A 538 3.39 -19.50 4.15
CA ALA A 538 2.21 -19.82 3.35
C ALA A 538 2.54 -20.05 1.86
N CYS A 539 2.05 -21.15 1.30
CA CYS A 539 2.07 -21.41 -0.13
C CYS A 539 0.64 -21.35 -0.66
N ALA A 540 0.34 -20.32 -1.45
CA ALA A 540 -0.94 -20.18 -2.13
C ALA A 540 -0.88 -20.85 -3.50
N ALA A 541 -1.91 -21.60 -3.87
CA ALA A 541 -1.97 -22.20 -5.20
C ALA A 541 -2.63 -21.25 -6.19
N ALA A 542 -2.02 -21.10 -7.38
CA ALA A 542 -2.54 -20.24 -8.44
C ALA A 542 -3.97 -20.62 -8.88
N ALA A 543 -4.37 -21.88 -8.73
CA ALA A 543 -5.70 -22.36 -9.10
C ALA A 543 -6.78 -22.08 -8.03
N ALA A 544 -6.40 -21.83 -6.77
CA ALA A 544 -7.34 -21.78 -5.64
C ALA A 544 -7.84 -20.37 -5.32
N ARG A 545 -8.59 -19.76 -6.26
CA ARG A 545 -9.13 -18.37 -6.17
C ARG A 545 -9.86 -18.07 -4.87
N HIS A 546 -10.57 -19.04 -4.32
CA HIS A 546 -11.36 -18.86 -3.10
C HIS A 546 -10.47 -18.69 -1.86
N GLU A 547 -9.25 -19.22 -1.90
CA GLU A 547 -8.30 -19.24 -0.78
C GLU A 547 -7.46 -17.95 -0.70
N LEU A 548 -7.56 -17.05 -1.69
CA LEU A 548 -6.84 -15.77 -1.70
C LEU A 548 -7.29 -14.82 -0.57
N LYS A 549 -8.51 -14.99 -0.05
CA LYS A 549 -9.02 -14.23 1.10
C LYS A 549 -8.49 -14.73 2.45
N ILE A 550 -7.67 -15.78 2.47
CA ILE A 550 -7.05 -16.29 3.71
C ILE A 550 -6.17 -15.24 4.37
N PHE A 551 -5.42 -14.48 3.59
CA PHE A 551 -4.56 -13.44 4.15
C PHE A 551 -5.37 -12.25 4.69
N SER A 552 -6.42 -11.81 3.99
CA SER A 552 -7.33 -10.78 4.50
C SER A 552 -8.01 -11.24 5.79
N TYR A 553 -8.39 -12.51 5.86
CA TYR A 553 -8.93 -13.12 7.07
C TYR A 553 -7.94 -13.09 8.22
N LEU A 554 -6.71 -13.58 8.01
CA LEU A 554 -5.64 -13.58 8.99
C LEU A 554 -5.40 -12.18 9.53
N ALA A 555 -5.26 -11.19 8.64
CA ALA A 555 -5.12 -9.79 9.01
C ALA A 555 -6.28 -9.30 9.87
N SER A 556 -7.52 -9.59 9.45
CA SER A 556 -8.72 -9.16 10.17
C SER A 556 -8.84 -9.77 11.57
N VAL A 557 -8.39 -11.01 11.78
CA VAL A 557 -8.42 -11.67 13.09
C VAL A 557 -7.26 -11.17 13.94
N ILE A 558 -6.04 -11.25 13.42
CA ILE A 558 -4.81 -10.92 14.15
C ILE A 558 -4.80 -9.46 14.59
N CYS A 559 -5.25 -8.52 13.75
CA CYS A 559 -5.30 -7.09 14.08
C CYS A 559 -6.39 -6.74 15.11
N ARG A 560 -7.39 -7.60 15.34
CA ARG A 560 -8.38 -7.40 16.43
C ARG A 560 -7.78 -7.68 17.80
N HIS A 561 -6.68 -8.41 17.86
CA HIS A 561 -6.04 -8.79 19.11
C HIS A 561 -4.81 -7.91 19.39
N PRO A 562 -4.52 -7.62 20.67
CA PRO A 562 -3.27 -6.97 21.06
C PRO A 562 -2.04 -7.76 20.61
N ALA A 563 -0.93 -7.05 20.33
CA ALA A 563 0.37 -7.65 20.04
C ALA A 563 0.79 -8.72 21.06
N ASP A 564 0.57 -8.47 22.35
CA ASP A 564 0.87 -9.41 23.43
C ASP A 564 0.10 -10.73 23.32
N THR A 565 -1.08 -10.74 22.69
CA THR A 565 -1.86 -11.96 22.47
C THR A 565 -1.20 -12.83 21.41
N VAL A 566 -0.77 -12.24 20.29
CA VAL A 566 -0.06 -12.95 19.21
C VAL A 566 1.29 -13.46 19.72
N ARG A 567 2.02 -12.63 20.47
CA ARG A 567 3.29 -12.98 21.09
C ARG A 567 3.21 -14.16 22.07
N ARG A 568 2.04 -14.41 22.67
CA ARG A 568 1.83 -15.51 23.63
C ARG A 568 1.32 -16.81 22.99
N LEU A 569 1.12 -16.86 21.67
CA LEU A 569 0.76 -18.10 20.99
C LEU A 569 1.87 -19.13 21.16
N ASP A 570 1.64 -20.16 21.97
CA ASP A 570 2.64 -21.15 22.37
C ASP A 570 2.83 -22.28 21.35
N GLY A 571 1.90 -22.42 20.39
CA GLY A 571 2.00 -23.37 19.30
C GLY A 571 0.78 -23.39 18.39
N TYR A 572 0.72 -24.42 17.55
CA TYR A 572 -0.34 -24.61 16.54
C TYR A 572 -1.75 -24.58 17.13
N GLU A 573 -1.99 -25.26 18.26
CA GLU A 573 -3.33 -25.34 18.86
C GLU A 573 -3.84 -23.97 19.32
N ALA A 574 -2.99 -23.16 19.95
CA ALA A 574 -3.35 -21.79 20.34
C ALA A 574 -3.60 -20.90 19.11
N PHE A 575 -2.85 -21.09 18.03
CA PHE A 575 -3.07 -20.37 16.77
C PHE A 575 -4.43 -20.72 16.15
N ILE A 576 -4.77 -22.01 16.03
CA ILE A 576 -6.09 -22.43 15.52
C ILE A 576 -7.22 -21.94 16.43
N ALA A 577 -7.05 -22.00 17.75
CA ALA A 577 -8.03 -21.49 18.70
C ALA A 577 -8.28 -19.98 18.53
N LEU A 578 -7.23 -19.20 18.24
CA LEU A 578 -7.35 -17.77 17.92
C LEU A 578 -8.15 -17.56 16.64
N LEU A 579 -7.92 -18.36 15.60
CA LEU A 579 -8.64 -18.28 14.33
C LEU A 579 -10.11 -18.70 14.42
N ASN A 580 -10.54 -19.36 15.50
CA ASN A 580 -11.94 -19.74 15.70
C ASN A 580 -12.76 -18.70 16.49
N GLN A 581 -12.13 -17.61 16.94
CA GLN A 581 -12.78 -16.47 17.62
C GLN A 581 -13.31 -15.45 16.61
#